data_AF-A0A1F8T6E9-F1
#
_entry.id   AF-A0A1F8T6E9-F1
#
_cell.length_a   1.000
_cell.length_b   1.000
_cell.length_c   1.000
_cell.angle_alpha   90.00
_cell.angle_beta   90.00
_cell.angle_gamma   90.00
#
_symmetry.space_group_name_H-M   'P 1'
#
loop_
_entity.id
_entity.type
_entity.pdbx_description
1 polymer ?
#
loop_
_entity_poly.entity_id
_entity_poly.type
_entity_poly.pdbx_seq_one_letter_code
_entity_poly.pdbx_strand_id
1 'polypeptide(L)'
;MARDYDQALLDYGRVVSDPTLVDWIDPEVEKANLAAYALFKTAVVNLIQNQLDLAQATFDQLADTYPPGTKGHAYVKLAVAFQAAYPAGGVSSGCAAAQKYAVDHPDQVLLPLGSAVYGYANRDVSPQDICPWE
;
A
#
# COMPACT_ATOMS: atom_id res chain seq x y z
N MET A 1 4.02 -10.73 -20.16
CA MET A 1 2.66 -10.46 -19.63
C MET A 1 2.45 -8.96 -19.65
N ALA A 2 1.37 -8.47 -20.27
CA ALA A 2 1.05 -7.05 -20.22
C ALA A 2 0.67 -6.67 -18.78
N ARG A 3 1.00 -5.46 -18.36
CA ARG A 3 0.62 -4.93 -17.04
C ARG A 3 -0.86 -4.57 -17.10
N ASP A 4 -1.69 -5.21 -16.29
CA ASP A 4 -3.13 -4.94 -16.21
C ASP A 4 -3.41 -4.02 -15.02
N TYR A 5 -3.23 -2.72 -15.24
CA TYR A 5 -3.42 -1.71 -14.19
C TYR A 5 -4.90 -1.48 -13.86
N ASP A 6 -5.80 -1.72 -14.81
CA ASP A 6 -7.24 -1.55 -14.61
C ASP A 6 -7.77 -2.63 -13.66
N GLN A 7 -7.38 -3.89 -13.85
CA GLN A 7 -7.72 -4.95 -12.90
C GLN A 7 -7.12 -4.69 -11.52
N ALA A 8 -5.88 -4.19 -11.45
CA ALA A 8 -5.25 -3.86 -10.17
C ALA A 8 -6.02 -2.78 -9.41
N LEU A 9 -6.48 -1.72 -10.08
CA LEU A 9 -7.29 -0.67 -9.46
C LEU A 9 -8.65 -1.20 -8.96
N LEU A 10 -9.28 -2.10 -9.70
CA LEU A 10 -10.51 -2.76 -9.26
C LEU A 10 -10.29 -3.62 -8.02
N ASP A 11 -9.23 -4.43 -8.00
CA ASP A 11 -8.89 -5.30 -6.88
C ASP A 11 -8.55 -4.48 -5.62
N TYR A 12 -7.79 -3.38 -5.75
CA TYR A 12 -7.51 -2.48 -4.62
C TYR A 12 -8.76 -1.75 -4.14
N GLY A 13 -9.63 -1.31 -5.05
CA GLY A 13 -10.93 -0.75 -4.68
C GLY A 13 -11.77 -1.74 -3.86
N ARG A 14 -11.72 -3.03 -4.22
CA ARG A 14 -12.40 -4.10 -3.47
C ARG A 14 -11.82 -4.27 -2.07
N VAL A 15 -10.50 -4.30 -1.91
CA VAL A 15 -9.85 -4.40 -0.58
C VAL A 15 -10.29 -3.26 0.35
N VAL A 16 -10.46 -2.05 -0.19
CA VAL A 16 -10.87 -0.87 0.59
C VAL A 16 -12.36 -0.87 0.94
N SER A 17 -13.23 -1.42 0.08
CA SER A 17 -14.68 -1.18 0.15
C SER A 17 -15.56 -2.40 0.35
N ASP A 18 -15.06 -3.62 0.11
CA ASP A 18 -15.85 -4.85 0.20
C ASP A 18 -15.88 -5.39 1.65
N PRO A 19 -17.01 -5.28 2.36
CA PRO A 19 -17.10 -5.74 3.74
C PRO A 19 -17.14 -7.27 3.86
N THR A 20 -17.27 -7.99 2.73
CA THR A 20 -17.40 -9.46 2.69
C THR A 20 -16.06 -10.19 2.63
N LEU A 21 -14.95 -9.45 2.54
CA LEU A 21 -13.62 -10.05 2.62
C LEU A 21 -13.42 -10.73 3.97
N VAL A 22 -12.79 -11.91 3.93
CA VAL A 22 -12.59 -12.78 5.08
C VAL A 22 -11.36 -12.31 5.85
N ASP A 23 -11.55 -12.04 7.14
CA ASP A 23 -10.50 -11.71 8.09
C ASP A 23 -10.19 -12.94 8.98
N TRP A 24 -9.11 -12.89 9.75
CA TRP A 24 -8.67 -14.02 10.58
C TRP A 24 -8.63 -13.74 12.09
N ILE A 25 -7.63 -13.02 12.59
CA ILE A 25 -7.31 -12.93 14.02
C ILE A 25 -7.83 -11.62 14.62
N ASP A 26 -7.53 -10.50 13.99
CA ASP A 26 -7.93 -9.15 14.41
C ASP A 26 -8.51 -8.39 13.21
N PRO A 27 -9.80 -8.60 12.90
CA PRO A 27 -10.46 -8.06 11.71
C PRO A 27 -10.29 -6.55 11.52
N GLU A 28 -10.35 -5.76 12.60
CA GLU A 28 -10.22 -4.30 12.50
C GLU A 28 -8.81 -3.88 12.11
N VAL A 29 -7.80 -4.52 12.71
CA VAL A 29 -6.38 -4.23 12.41
C VAL A 29 -6.00 -4.73 11.02
N GLU A 30 -6.45 -5.92 10.66
CA GLU A 30 -6.22 -6.57 9.37
C GLU A 30 -6.78 -5.73 8.22
N LYS A 31 -8.07 -5.39 8.30
CA LYS A 31 -8.75 -4.52 7.33
C LYS A 31 -8.07 -3.18 7.21
N ALA A 32 -7.74 -2.53 8.32
CA ALA A 32 -7.09 -1.22 8.29
C ALA A 32 -5.72 -1.27 7.59
N ASN A 33 -4.91 -2.29 7.87
CA ASN A 33 -3.59 -2.43 7.25
C ASN A 33 -3.69 -2.77 5.76
N LEU A 34 -4.57 -3.70 5.37
CA LEU A 34 -4.77 -4.06 3.96
C LEU A 34 -5.34 -2.89 3.15
N ALA A 35 -6.35 -2.19 3.68
CA ALA A 35 -6.95 -1.05 3.00
C ALA A 35 -5.97 0.13 2.87
N ALA A 36 -5.20 0.43 3.92
CA ALA A 36 -4.17 1.46 3.84
C ALA A 36 -3.07 1.11 2.81
N TYR A 37 -2.62 -0.15 2.79
CA TYR A 37 -1.66 -0.60 1.78
C TYR A 37 -2.24 -0.56 0.36
N ALA A 38 -3.50 -0.95 0.18
CA ALA A 38 -4.19 -0.88 -1.10
C ALA A 38 -4.31 0.56 -1.61
N LEU A 39 -4.63 1.54 -0.74
CA LEU A 39 -4.65 2.95 -1.11
C LEU A 39 -3.28 3.46 -1.55
N PHE A 40 -2.21 3.10 -0.84
CA PHE A 40 -0.85 3.41 -1.29
C PHE A 40 -0.58 2.85 -2.70
N LYS A 41 -0.92 1.57 -2.94
CA LYS A 41 -0.71 0.93 -4.24
C LYS A 41 -1.56 1.57 -5.36
N THR A 42 -2.80 1.95 -5.07
CA THR A 42 -3.67 2.71 -5.98
C THR A 42 -3.03 4.04 -6.37
N ALA A 43 -2.51 4.80 -5.40
CA ALA A 43 -1.84 6.07 -5.68
C ALA A 43 -0.64 5.90 -6.61
N VAL A 44 0.21 4.88 -6.36
CA VAL A 44 1.36 4.56 -7.21
C VAL A 44 0.94 4.16 -8.63
N VAL A 45 -0.09 3.31 -8.77
CA VAL A 45 -0.63 2.93 -10.10
C VAL A 45 -1.16 4.15 -10.85
N ASN A 46 -1.88 5.06 -10.17
CA ASN A 46 -2.36 6.30 -10.77
C ASN A 46 -1.20 7.17 -11.28
N LEU A 47 -0.07 7.26 -10.55
CA LEU A 47 1.13 7.96 -11.02
C LEU A 47 1.72 7.30 -12.28
N ILE A 48 1.81 5.97 -12.31
CA ILE A 48 2.30 5.23 -13.49
C ILE A 48 1.43 5.51 -14.72
N GLN A 49 0.11 5.65 -14.52
CA GLN A 49 -0.84 5.99 -15.57
C GLN A 49 -0.92 7.49 -15.90
N ASN A 50 -0.04 8.32 -15.32
CA ASN A 50 -0.06 9.79 -15.43
C ASN A 50 -1.36 10.46 -14.95
N GLN A 51 -2.12 9.79 -14.08
CA GLN A 51 -3.33 10.31 -13.45
C GLN A 51 -2.96 11.06 -12.16
N LEU A 52 -2.25 12.17 -12.29
CA LEU A 52 -1.63 12.89 -11.16
C LEU A 52 -2.65 13.36 -10.11
N ASP A 53 -3.81 13.89 -10.55
CA ASP A 53 -4.86 14.36 -9.65
C ASP A 53 -5.46 13.21 -8.82
N LEU A 54 -5.68 12.04 -9.45
CA LEU A 54 -6.19 10.85 -8.77
C LEU A 54 -5.17 10.25 -7.82
N ALA A 55 -3.88 10.27 -8.19
CA ALA A 55 -2.82 9.86 -7.30
C ALA A 55 -2.76 10.73 -6.04
N GLN A 56 -2.78 12.06 -6.20
CA GLN A 56 -2.74 12.98 -5.08
C GLN A 56 -3.98 12.81 -4.18
N ALA A 57 -5.18 12.77 -4.76
CA ALA A 57 -6.41 12.54 -4.00
C ALA A 57 -6.38 11.21 -3.22
N THR A 58 -5.76 10.17 -3.77
CA THR A 58 -5.62 8.87 -3.08
C THR A 58 -4.61 8.96 -1.92
N PHE A 59 -3.50 9.69 -2.07
CA PHE A 59 -2.58 9.94 -0.96
C PHE A 59 -3.24 10.76 0.16
N ASP A 60 -4.02 11.78 -0.20
CA ASP A 60 -4.76 12.59 0.75
C ASP A 60 -5.80 11.73 1.50
N GLN A 61 -6.56 10.91 0.77
CA GLN A 61 -7.49 9.95 1.37
C GLN A 61 -6.78 9.00 2.35
N LEU A 62 -5.62 8.47 1.98
CA LEU A 62 -4.82 7.60 2.84
C LEU A 62 -4.42 8.33 4.14
N ALA A 63 -3.94 9.57 4.04
CA ALA A 63 -3.53 10.37 5.19
C ALA A 63 -4.71 10.74 6.10
N ASP A 64 -5.85 11.13 5.53
CA ASP A 64 -7.06 11.53 6.26
C ASP A 64 -7.74 10.34 6.95
N THR A 65 -7.73 9.16 6.31
CA THR A 65 -8.37 7.95 6.85
C THR A 65 -7.54 7.35 7.99
N TYR A 66 -6.21 7.45 7.92
CA TYR A 66 -5.29 6.82 8.87
C TYR A 66 -4.35 7.82 9.56
N PRO A 67 -4.88 8.80 10.33
CA PRO A 67 -4.07 9.77 11.06
C PRO A 67 -3.19 9.10 12.13
N PRO A 68 -2.19 9.82 12.69
CA PRO A 68 -1.32 9.29 13.73
C PRO A 68 -2.07 8.62 14.87
N GLY A 69 -1.63 7.42 15.27
CA GLY A 69 -2.24 6.63 16.34
C GLY A 69 -3.31 5.64 15.87
N THR A 70 -3.74 5.70 14.60
CA THR A 70 -4.66 4.71 14.02
C THR A 70 -3.94 3.47 13.47
N LYS A 71 -4.69 2.38 13.31
CA LYS A 71 -4.25 1.19 12.56
C LYS A 71 -4.07 1.60 11.09
N GLY A 72 -3.08 1.05 10.38
CA GLY A 72 -2.79 1.46 9.01
C GLY A 72 -1.93 2.72 8.85
N HIS A 73 -1.68 3.50 9.92
CA HIS A 73 -0.85 4.71 9.84
C HIS A 73 0.61 4.45 9.37
N ALA A 74 1.11 3.23 9.52
CA ALA A 74 2.42 2.84 8.98
C ALA A 74 2.51 3.04 7.45
N TYR A 75 1.41 2.85 6.72
CA TYR A 75 1.37 3.03 5.27
C TYR A 75 1.27 4.50 4.85
N VAL A 76 0.78 5.39 5.74
CA VAL A 76 0.92 6.84 5.54
C VAL A 76 2.39 7.23 5.58
N LYS A 77 3.17 6.69 6.52
CA LYS A 77 4.62 6.97 6.59
C LYS A 77 5.38 6.39 5.39
N LEU A 78 4.97 5.21 4.91
CA LEU A 78 5.46 4.63 3.66
C LEU A 78 5.19 5.56 2.47
N ALA A 79 3.96 6.09 2.36
CA ALA A 79 3.58 7.05 1.32
C ALA A 79 4.38 8.36 1.41
N VAL A 80 4.63 8.88 2.62
CA VAL A 80 5.47 10.07 2.83
C VAL A 80 6.90 9.83 2.33
N ALA A 81 7.48 8.66 2.63
CA ALA A 81 8.81 8.30 2.14
C ALA A 81 8.85 8.24 0.60
N PHE A 82 7.82 7.66 -0.02
CA PHE A 82 7.64 7.64 -1.47
C PHE A 82 7.58 9.07 -2.04
N GLN A 83 6.65 9.90 -1.53
CA GLN A 83 6.40 11.24 -2.05
C GLN A 83 7.62 12.16 -1.90
N ALA A 84 8.39 12.02 -0.82
CA ALA A 84 9.61 12.81 -0.62
C ALA A 84 10.70 12.52 -1.67
N ALA A 85 10.77 11.29 -2.17
CA ALA A 85 11.76 10.88 -3.19
C ALA A 85 11.24 11.03 -4.63
N TYR A 86 9.92 11.08 -4.83
CA TYR A 86 9.29 11.17 -6.15
C TYR A 86 9.82 12.32 -7.03
N PRO A 87 10.05 13.55 -6.54
CA PRO A 87 10.57 14.64 -7.39
C PRO A 87 11.95 14.38 -8.01
N ALA A 88 12.76 13.47 -7.43
CA ALA A 88 14.12 13.22 -7.89
C ALA A 88 14.18 12.28 -9.11
N GLY A 89 13.18 11.41 -9.29
CA GLY A 89 13.21 10.40 -10.35
C GLY A 89 11.88 9.71 -10.60
N GLY A 90 10.77 10.38 -10.27
CA GLY A 90 9.42 9.88 -10.45
C GLY A 90 9.13 8.63 -9.61
N VAL A 91 8.34 7.72 -10.19
CA VAL A 91 7.90 6.49 -9.51
C VAL A 91 9.09 5.65 -9.04
N SER A 92 10.18 5.59 -9.81
CA SER A 92 11.35 4.78 -9.47
C SER A 92 12.05 5.22 -8.19
N SER A 93 12.33 6.52 -8.05
CA SER A 93 12.88 7.07 -6.82
C SER A 93 11.91 6.94 -5.64
N GLY A 94 10.61 7.18 -5.86
CA GLY A 94 9.60 6.98 -4.82
C GLY A 94 9.54 5.53 -4.34
N CYS A 95 9.55 4.58 -5.26
CA CYS A 95 9.50 3.15 -4.97
C CYS A 95 10.74 2.68 -4.21
N ALA A 96 11.94 3.10 -4.63
CA ALA A 96 13.16 2.78 -3.90
C ALA A 96 13.12 3.28 -2.45
N ALA A 97 12.58 4.48 -2.21
CA ALA A 97 12.42 5.04 -0.87
C ALA A 97 11.36 4.29 -0.04
N ALA A 98 10.23 3.91 -0.64
CA ALA A 98 9.19 3.11 0.01
C ALA A 98 9.70 1.71 0.39
N GLN A 99 10.43 1.06 -0.52
CA GLN A 99 11.07 -0.23 -0.26
C GLN A 99 12.06 -0.13 0.91
N LYS A 100 12.91 0.90 0.90
CA LYS A 100 13.82 1.17 2.03
C LYS A 100 13.06 1.36 3.34
N TYR A 101 11.98 2.15 3.33
CA TYR A 101 11.16 2.36 4.52
C TYR A 101 10.61 1.04 5.09
N ALA A 102 10.15 0.13 4.23
CA ALA A 102 9.66 -1.17 4.67
C ALA A 102 10.76 -2.10 5.18
N VAL A 103 11.96 -2.02 4.63
CA VAL A 103 13.15 -2.72 5.16
C VAL A 103 13.51 -2.21 6.57
N ASP A 104 13.41 -0.90 6.78
CA ASP A 104 13.72 -0.28 8.08
C ASP A 104 12.59 -0.49 9.11
N HIS A 105 11.37 -0.83 8.66
CA HIS A 105 10.17 -1.00 9.49
C HIS A 105 9.36 -2.28 9.17
N PRO A 106 9.98 -3.47 9.15
CA PRO A 106 9.34 -4.69 8.64
C PRO A 106 8.13 -5.11 9.49
N ASP A 107 8.19 -4.95 10.81
CA ASP A 107 7.11 -5.31 11.72
C ASP A 107 5.86 -4.43 11.57
N GLN A 108 6.01 -3.23 11.01
CA GLN A 108 4.93 -2.27 10.84
C GLN A 108 4.33 -2.30 9.42
N VAL A 109 5.12 -2.71 8.43
CA VAL A 109 4.73 -2.63 7.01
C VAL A 109 4.58 -4.01 6.36
N LEU A 110 5.47 -4.96 6.64
CA LEU A 110 5.51 -6.25 5.92
C LEU A 110 4.80 -7.36 6.69
N LEU A 111 5.14 -7.50 7.99
CA LEU A 111 4.55 -8.52 8.85
C LEU A 111 3.01 -8.46 8.88
N PRO A 112 2.37 -7.27 8.94
CA PRO A 112 0.91 -7.18 8.97
C PRO A 112 0.18 -7.64 7.70
N LEU A 113 0.91 -7.90 6.61
CA LEU A 113 0.37 -8.30 5.31
C LEU A 113 0.57 -9.80 5.02
N GLY A 114 1.28 -10.52 5.89
CA GLY A 114 1.83 -11.83 5.58
C GLY A 114 1.20 -13.00 6.32
N SER A 115 1.86 -14.14 6.22
CA SER A 115 1.48 -15.42 6.81
C SER A 115 1.36 -15.38 8.34
N ALA A 116 2.11 -14.50 9.00
CA ALA A 116 2.03 -14.29 10.45
C ALA A 116 0.65 -13.79 10.90
N VAL A 117 -0.05 -13.04 10.02
CA VAL A 117 -1.35 -12.41 10.32
C VAL A 117 -2.52 -13.10 9.60
N TYR A 118 -2.30 -13.78 8.47
CA TYR A 118 -3.36 -14.47 7.72
C TYR A 118 -3.20 -16.00 7.66
N GLY A 119 -2.18 -16.55 8.32
CA GLY A 119 -1.93 -17.99 8.42
C GLY A 119 -0.92 -18.51 7.42
N TYR A 120 -0.30 -19.66 7.73
CA TYR A 120 0.88 -20.20 7.04
C TYR A 120 0.72 -20.43 5.52
N ALA A 121 -0.50 -20.51 5.02
CA ALA A 121 -0.79 -20.70 3.60
C ALA A 121 -0.73 -19.38 2.80
N ASN A 122 -0.74 -18.23 3.47
CA ASN A 122 -0.63 -16.93 2.82
C ASN A 122 0.83 -16.56 2.52
N ARG A 123 1.05 -15.85 1.42
CA ARG A 123 2.38 -15.39 1.01
C ARG A 123 2.82 -14.22 1.89
N ASP A 124 4.09 -14.20 2.28
CA ASP A 124 4.68 -13.01 2.89
C ASP A 124 5.00 -11.94 1.84
N VAL A 125 4.63 -10.70 2.15
CA VAL A 125 4.98 -9.52 1.35
C VAL A 125 6.44 -9.17 1.63
N SER A 126 7.24 -9.09 0.57
CA SER A 126 8.62 -8.62 0.63
C SER A 126 8.71 -7.13 0.29
N PRO A 127 9.83 -6.44 0.61
CA PRO A 127 10.02 -5.07 0.17
C PRO A 127 9.83 -4.91 -1.35
N GLN A 128 10.28 -5.87 -2.15
CA GLN A 128 10.16 -5.82 -3.61
C GLN A 128 8.69 -5.83 -4.09
N ASP A 129 7.76 -6.34 -3.29
CA ASP A 129 6.32 -6.38 -3.60
C ASP A 129 5.60 -5.04 -3.40
N ILE A 130 6.28 -4.03 -2.84
CA ILE A 130 5.74 -2.67 -2.64
C ILE A 130 5.56 -1.94 -3.96
N CYS A 131 6.48 -2.16 -4.90
CA CYS A 131 6.41 -1.62 -6.26
C CYS A 131 6.83 -2.69 -7.28
N PRO A 132 5.96 -3.68 -7.57
CA PRO A 132 6.28 -4.79 -8.47
C PRO A 132 6.18 -4.42 -9.95
N TRP A 133 5.83 -3.16 -10.26
CA TRP A 133 5.61 -2.65 -11.61
C TRP A 133 6.73 -1.73 -12.09
N GLU A 134 7.84 -1.65 -11.36
CA GLU A 134 9.09 -1.12 -11.89
C GLU A 134 9.69 -2.15 -12.84
#